data_AF-A0A9P1H191-F1
#
_entry.id   AF-A0A9P1H191-F1
#
_cell.length_a   1.000
_cell.length_b   1.000
_cell.length_c   1.000
_cell.angle_alpha   90.00
_cell.angle_beta   90.00
_cell.angle_gamma   90.00
#
_symmetry.space_group_name_H-M   'P 1'
#
loop_
_entity.id
_entity.type
_entity.pdbx_description
1 polymer ?
#
loop_
_entity_poly.entity_id
_entity_poly.type
_entity_poly.pdbx_seq_one_letter_code
_entity_poly.pdbx_strand_id
1 'polypeptide(L)'
;MSNIGIFNMALPPETAPHLKMESGPVQALREHLMRSLSLRVLNVPQPPKVGSVSEDEVDTRIAVLFSGGLDCTVLARLASELLPLEQGVDLLNVAFENPRLAARLDPSSDPLAIYEACPDRITGRRSFKELLTCCPGRRWRFIAVNVPYSETQGHRSEIVSLMHPHNTEMDLSIAYALYFAARGAGIGQIDPETPSGCQHVSTPARVLLSGLGADELLADTCGMPPPLGVGATKAYSRSSSWTSAGSWAIEAPAWEKCDFATTAATTAGEGIELDPEKRVLRLLAAQLGMRNVAGEKKRAIQFGSRTAKMESGKIKGTHIITGP
;
A
#
# COMPACT_ATOMS: atom_id res chain seq x y z
N MET A 1 -1.63 7.11 -26.21
CA MET A 1 -2.31 8.26 -25.57
C MET A 1 -2.77 7.81 -24.19
N SER A 2 -2.42 8.56 -23.14
CA SER A 2 -2.69 8.22 -21.73
C SER A 2 -4.18 8.28 -21.43
N ASN A 3 -4.72 7.23 -20.78
CA ASN A 3 -6.15 7.04 -20.52
C ASN A 3 -6.63 7.71 -19.21
N ILE A 4 -5.83 8.63 -18.65
CA ILE A 4 -6.08 9.31 -17.37
C ILE A 4 -6.77 10.68 -17.55
N GLY A 5 -7.07 11.11 -18.78
CA GLY A 5 -7.65 12.43 -19.02
C GLY A 5 -6.62 13.56 -18.97
N ILE A 6 -7.09 14.80 -19.16
CA ILE A 6 -6.27 16.01 -19.17
C ILE A 6 -6.33 16.64 -17.79
N PHE A 7 -5.18 16.73 -17.10
CA PHE A 7 -5.10 17.36 -15.79
C PHE A 7 -5.39 18.86 -15.85
N ASN A 8 -6.04 19.36 -14.79
CA ASN A 8 -6.22 20.79 -14.60
C ASN A 8 -4.88 21.49 -14.31
N MET A 9 -4.44 22.32 -15.27
CA MET A 9 -3.16 23.05 -15.23
C MET A 9 -3.28 24.48 -14.70
N ALA A 10 -4.41 24.84 -14.06
CA ALA A 10 -4.57 26.16 -13.44
C ALA A 10 -3.44 26.45 -12.45
N LEU A 11 -2.90 27.67 -12.48
CA LEU A 11 -1.84 28.12 -11.58
C LEU A 11 -2.43 28.67 -10.27
N PRO A 12 -1.69 28.60 -9.15
CA PRO A 12 -2.17 29.16 -7.89
C PRO A 12 -2.27 30.70 -7.97
N PRO A 13 -3.30 31.31 -7.34
CA PRO A 13 -3.30 32.75 -7.10
C PRO A 13 -2.16 33.14 -6.15
N GLU A 14 -1.67 34.39 -6.22
CA GLU A 14 -0.58 34.88 -5.35
C GLU A 14 -0.89 34.77 -3.83
N THR A 15 -2.17 34.70 -3.48
CA THR A 15 -2.68 34.58 -2.10
C THR A 15 -3.11 33.15 -1.74
N ALA A 16 -2.72 32.13 -2.51
CA ALA A 16 -3.12 30.76 -2.27
C ALA A 16 -2.75 30.31 -0.85
N PRO A 17 -3.71 29.84 -0.03
CA PRO A 17 -3.44 29.38 1.32
C PRO A 17 -2.71 28.03 1.31
N HIS A 18 -1.82 27.83 2.29
CA HIS A 18 -1.18 26.53 2.53
C HIS A 18 -2.19 25.45 2.92
N LEU A 19 -1.91 24.21 2.52
CA LEU A 19 -2.75 23.07 2.87
C LEU A 19 -2.60 22.72 4.36
N LYS A 20 -3.75 22.69 5.04
CA LYS A 20 -3.92 22.29 6.44
C LYS A 20 -4.88 21.11 6.52
N MET A 21 -4.96 20.46 7.69
CA MET A 21 -5.86 19.32 7.90
C MET A 21 -7.34 19.66 7.68
N GLU A 22 -7.71 20.93 7.87
CA GLU A 22 -9.07 21.44 7.73
C GLU A 22 -9.37 21.93 6.30
N SER A 23 -8.38 21.88 5.38
CA SER A 23 -8.54 22.42 4.03
C SER A 23 -9.57 21.62 3.22
N GLY A 24 -10.35 22.32 2.39
CA GLY A 24 -11.36 21.72 1.52
C GLY A 24 -10.87 20.52 0.69
N PRO A 25 -9.68 20.58 0.06
CA PRO A 25 -9.11 19.44 -0.66
C PRO A 25 -8.91 18.17 0.17
N VAL A 26 -8.60 18.28 1.47
CA VAL A 26 -8.45 17.13 2.38
C VAL A 26 -9.82 16.48 2.63
N GLN A 27 -10.85 17.29 2.85
CA GLN A 27 -12.23 16.81 3.02
C GLN A 27 -12.75 16.16 1.72
N ALA A 28 -12.56 16.82 0.59
CA ALA A 28 -12.94 16.28 -0.72
C ALA A 28 -12.26 14.94 -1.01
N LEU A 29 -10.95 14.82 -0.77
CA LEU A 29 -10.22 13.56 -0.92
C LEU A 29 -10.83 12.44 -0.07
N ARG A 30 -11.14 12.74 1.21
CA ARG A 30 -11.79 11.77 2.10
C ARG A 30 -13.13 11.32 1.55
N GLU A 31 -13.99 12.24 1.13
CA GLU A 31 -15.31 11.93 0.58
C GLU A 31 -15.22 11.06 -0.67
N HIS A 32 -14.33 11.41 -1.60
CA HIS A 32 -14.13 10.64 -2.83
C HIS A 32 -13.57 9.24 -2.55
N LEU A 33 -12.65 9.11 -1.60
CA LEU A 33 -12.11 7.81 -1.16
C LEU A 33 -13.18 6.96 -0.47
N MET A 34 -13.94 7.55 0.45
CA MET A 34 -15.05 6.87 1.15
C MET A 34 -16.12 6.39 0.18
N ARG A 35 -16.50 7.22 -0.80
CA ARG A 35 -17.44 6.83 -1.87
C ARG A 35 -16.89 5.72 -2.75
N SER A 36 -15.60 5.74 -3.07
CA SER A 36 -14.96 4.69 -3.84
C SER A 36 -14.95 3.37 -3.07
N LEU A 37 -14.55 3.42 -1.80
CA LEU A 37 -14.44 2.27 -0.93
C LEU A 37 -15.80 1.66 -0.64
N SER A 38 -16.84 2.46 -0.36
CA SER A 38 -18.17 1.95 -0.03
C SER A 38 -18.73 1.03 -1.11
N LEU A 39 -18.50 1.34 -2.39
CA LEU A 39 -18.90 0.49 -3.52
C LEU A 39 -18.16 -0.85 -3.59
N ARG A 40 -16.99 -0.98 -2.94
CA ARG A 40 -16.11 -2.15 -3.01
C ARG A 40 -16.14 -3.01 -1.75
N VAL A 41 -16.43 -2.39 -0.60
CA VAL A 41 -16.37 -3.06 0.70
C VAL A 41 -17.75 -3.36 1.28
N LEU A 42 -18.78 -2.60 0.90
CA LEU A 42 -20.15 -2.89 1.31
C LEU A 42 -20.74 -3.98 0.41
N ASN A 43 -21.63 -4.80 1.00
CA ASN A 43 -22.33 -5.90 0.33
C ASN A 43 -21.44 -7.03 -0.20
N VAL A 44 -20.22 -7.18 0.32
CA VAL A 44 -19.40 -8.36 0.02
C VAL A 44 -20.05 -9.60 0.63
N PRO A 45 -20.31 -10.67 -0.16
CA PRO A 45 -20.90 -11.90 0.36
C PRO A 45 -20.04 -12.53 1.45
N GLN A 46 -20.69 -13.13 2.45
CA GLN A 46 -19.97 -13.87 3.47
C GLN A 46 -19.18 -15.04 2.82
N PRO A 47 -17.91 -15.25 3.21
CA PRO A 47 -17.14 -16.40 2.75
C PRO A 47 -17.78 -17.73 3.17
N PRO A 48 -17.68 -18.80 2.36
CA PRO A 48 -18.09 -20.13 2.78
C PRO A 48 -17.33 -20.55 4.04
N LYS A 49 -18.03 -21.03 5.06
CA LYS A 49 -17.40 -21.58 6.26
C LYS A 49 -16.81 -22.95 5.93
N VAL A 50 -15.50 -23.14 6.11
CA VAL A 50 -14.81 -24.41 5.86
C VAL A 50 -14.55 -25.11 7.20
N GLY A 51 -15.34 -26.14 7.54
CA GLY A 51 -15.13 -26.99 8.73
C GLY A 51 -16.04 -26.69 9.94
N SER A 52 -15.83 -27.43 11.03
CA SER A 52 -16.50 -27.23 12.33
C SER A 52 -16.04 -25.90 12.94
N VAL A 53 -16.87 -24.88 12.78
CA VAL A 53 -16.63 -23.50 13.18
C VAL A 53 -16.28 -23.43 14.67
N SER A 54 -15.11 -22.89 15.02
CA SER A 54 -14.89 -22.38 16.38
C SER A 54 -15.75 -21.13 16.56
N GLU A 55 -16.44 -20.97 17.70
CA GLU A 55 -17.30 -19.82 17.98
C GLU A 55 -16.57 -18.46 17.87
N ASP A 56 -15.24 -18.45 17.89
CA ASP A 56 -14.37 -17.28 17.76
C ASP A 56 -14.03 -16.84 16.31
N GLU A 57 -14.56 -17.50 15.27
CA GLU A 57 -14.23 -17.14 13.88
C GLU A 57 -14.80 -15.77 13.49
N VAL A 58 -13.91 -14.82 13.21
CA VAL A 58 -14.25 -13.44 12.84
C VAL A 58 -14.73 -13.35 11.38
N ASP A 59 -15.91 -12.79 11.15
CA ASP A 59 -16.44 -12.50 9.80
C ASP A 59 -15.50 -11.52 9.07
N THR A 60 -14.59 -12.06 8.27
CA THR A 60 -13.57 -11.28 7.54
C THR A 60 -13.81 -11.41 6.05
N ARG A 61 -14.29 -10.33 5.43
CA ARG A 61 -14.67 -10.34 3.99
C ARG A 61 -13.69 -9.57 3.11
N ILE A 62 -12.94 -8.65 3.72
CA ILE A 62 -12.03 -7.73 3.06
C ILE A 62 -10.63 -7.96 3.60
N ALA A 63 -9.65 -7.95 2.70
CA ALA A 63 -8.25 -7.84 3.06
C ALA A 63 -7.59 -6.68 2.31
N VAL A 64 -6.51 -6.15 2.85
CA VAL A 64 -5.72 -5.06 2.26
C VAL A 64 -4.35 -5.61 1.90
N LEU A 65 -3.91 -5.35 0.67
CA LEU A 65 -2.51 -5.54 0.27
C LEU A 65 -1.67 -4.47 0.97
N PHE A 66 -0.95 -4.88 2.02
CA PHE A 66 -0.52 -3.99 3.08
C PHE A 66 1.00 -3.95 3.21
N SER A 67 1.65 -2.98 2.56
CA SER A 67 3.08 -2.70 2.75
C SER A 67 3.37 -1.87 4.01
N GLY A 68 2.33 -1.31 4.63
CA GLY A 68 2.44 -0.33 5.72
C GLY A 68 2.71 1.10 5.25
N GLY A 69 2.85 1.34 3.94
CA GLY A 69 2.98 2.69 3.38
C GLY A 69 1.69 3.51 3.50
N LEU A 70 1.81 4.83 3.32
CA LEU A 70 0.73 5.81 3.44
C LEU A 70 -0.57 5.37 2.76
N ASP A 71 -0.51 4.98 1.49
CA ASP A 71 -1.70 4.71 0.68
C ASP A 71 -2.53 3.54 1.22
N CYS A 72 -1.89 2.38 1.41
CA CYS A 72 -2.59 1.18 1.87
C CYS A 72 -3.10 1.33 3.31
N THR A 73 -2.38 2.07 4.15
CA THR A 73 -2.78 2.32 5.54
C THR A 73 -3.97 3.28 5.62
N VAL A 74 -4.02 4.32 4.79
CA VAL A 74 -5.21 5.19 4.67
C VAL A 74 -6.42 4.41 4.17
N LEU A 75 -6.26 3.56 3.15
CA LEU A 75 -7.35 2.72 2.67
C LEU A 75 -7.86 1.75 3.75
N ALA A 76 -6.96 1.11 4.49
CA ALA A 76 -7.33 0.25 5.62
C ALA A 76 -8.12 1.05 6.67
N ARG A 77 -7.60 2.21 7.08
CA ARG A 77 -8.23 3.06 8.08
C ARG A 77 -9.62 3.53 7.67
N LEU A 78 -9.82 3.93 6.42
CA LEU A 78 -11.12 4.34 5.89
C LEU A 78 -12.07 3.14 5.71
N ALA A 79 -11.58 1.96 5.30
CA ALA A 79 -12.40 0.75 5.25
C ALA A 79 -12.92 0.37 6.65
N SER A 80 -12.13 0.58 7.71
CA SER A 80 -12.58 0.40 9.09
C SER A 80 -13.74 1.32 9.49
N GLU A 81 -13.86 2.52 8.91
CA GLU A 81 -15.00 3.41 9.15
C GLU A 81 -16.29 2.94 8.46
N LEU A 82 -16.17 2.23 7.34
CA LEU A 82 -17.32 1.79 6.54
C LEU A 82 -17.89 0.44 7.00
N LEU A 83 -17.05 -0.44 7.52
CA LEU A 83 -17.45 -1.81 7.88
C LEU A 83 -18.07 -1.86 9.31
N PRO A 84 -19.03 -2.77 9.59
CA PRO A 84 -19.49 -3.06 10.95
C PRO A 84 -18.32 -3.45 11.87
N LEU A 85 -18.27 -3.00 13.13
CA LEU A 85 -17.11 -3.18 14.02
C LEU A 85 -16.73 -4.64 14.27
N GLU A 86 -17.72 -5.53 14.23
CA GLU A 86 -17.57 -6.97 14.45
C GLU A 86 -16.85 -7.67 13.30
N GLN A 87 -16.85 -7.07 12.10
CA GLN A 87 -16.15 -7.63 10.95
C GLN A 87 -14.64 -7.45 11.06
N GLY A 88 -13.91 -8.48 10.64
CA GLY A 88 -12.45 -8.44 10.58
C GLY A 88 -11.95 -7.74 9.32
N VAL A 89 -10.75 -7.19 9.41
CA VAL A 89 -9.97 -6.75 8.25
C VAL A 89 -8.58 -7.39 8.31
N ASP A 90 -8.26 -8.15 7.28
CA ASP A 90 -6.94 -8.76 7.13
C ASP A 90 -5.96 -7.80 6.44
N LEU A 91 -4.72 -7.76 6.93
CA LEU A 91 -3.63 -6.97 6.37
C LEU A 91 -2.57 -7.93 5.83
N LEU A 92 -2.48 -8.08 4.51
CA LEU A 92 -1.58 -9.04 3.86
C LEU A 92 -0.23 -8.36 3.57
N ASN A 93 0.81 -8.70 4.33
CA ASN A 93 2.14 -8.12 4.18
C ASN A 93 3.16 -9.17 3.73
N VAL A 94 3.69 -8.97 2.52
CA VAL A 94 4.63 -9.91 1.90
C VAL A 94 6.08 -9.53 2.18
N ALA A 95 6.87 -10.52 2.57
CA ALA A 95 8.31 -10.42 2.71
C ALA A 95 8.97 -11.57 1.93
N PHE A 96 9.98 -11.24 1.12
CA PHE A 96 10.73 -12.21 0.32
C PHE A 96 12.06 -12.50 1.00
N GLU A 97 12.44 -13.78 1.02
CA GLU A 97 13.74 -14.18 1.48
C GLU A 97 14.85 -13.53 0.63
N ASN A 98 15.91 -13.09 1.31
CA ASN A 98 17.12 -12.62 0.68
C ASN A 98 18.25 -13.64 0.90
N PRO A 99 18.56 -14.49 -0.09
CA PRO A 99 19.65 -15.46 -0.05
C PRO A 99 20.99 -14.93 0.45
N ARG A 100 21.33 -13.67 0.17
CA ARG A 100 22.60 -13.08 0.64
C ARG A 100 22.61 -12.82 2.14
N LEU A 101 21.44 -12.49 2.71
CA LEU A 101 21.27 -12.36 4.15
C LEU A 101 21.12 -13.74 4.78
N ALA A 102 20.36 -14.64 4.15
CA ALA A 102 20.20 -16.02 4.59
C ALA A 102 21.54 -16.75 4.74
N ALA A 103 22.44 -16.59 3.77
CA ALA A 103 23.79 -17.17 3.80
C ALA A 103 24.71 -16.60 4.90
N ARG A 104 24.34 -15.48 5.53
CA ARG A 104 25.11 -14.83 6.60
C ARG A 104 24.52 -15.07 7.99
N LEU A 105 23.37 -15.71 8.08
CA LEU A 105 22.73 -15.98 9.35
C LEU A 105 23.36 -17.18 10.03
N ASP A 106 23.45 -17.07 11.34
CA ASP A 106 23.78 -18.19 12.19
C ASP A 106 22.63 -19.22 12.13
N PRO A 107 22.90 -20.52 11.90
CA PRO A 107 21.89 -21.59 11.97
C PRO A 107 21.11 -21.65 13.28
N SER A 108 21.63 -21.08 14.36
CA SER A 108 20.96 -20.97 15.67
C SER A 108 20.00 -19.77 15.78
N SER A 109 20.00 -18.85 14.81
CA SER A 109 19.12 -17.69 14.79
C SER A 109 17.68 -18.03 14.38
N ASP A 110 16.72 -17.21 14.81
CA ASP A 110 15.32 -17.33 14.42
C ASP A 110 15.18 -17.22 12.89
N PRO A 111 14.69 -18.27 12.18
CA PRO A 111 14.49 -18.25 10.74
C PRO A 111 13.55 -17.14 10.26
N LEU A 112 12.67 -16.63 11.12
CA LEU A 112 11.74 -15.55 10.78
C LEU A 112 12.40 -14.18 10.75
N ALA A 113 13.57 -14.02 11.37
CA ALA A 113 14.28 -12.74 11.47
C ALA A 113 14.61 -12.14 10.10
N ILE A 114 14.80 -12.97 9.07
CA ILE A 114 15.08 -12.53 7.70
C ILE A 114 13.93 -11.76 7.08
N TYR A 115 12.72 -12.21 7.38
CA TYR A 115 11.49 -11.61 6.87
C TYR A 115 11.16 -10.37 7.69
N GLU A 116 11.34 -10.41 9.01
CA GLU A 116 11.13 -9.24 9.88
C GLU A 116 12.13 -8.10 9.62
N ALA A 117 13.32 -8.39 9.10
CA ALA A 117 14.27 -7.38 8.64
C ALA A 117 13.89 -6.70 7.31
N CYS A 118 12.87 -7.18 6.59
CA CYS A 118 12.44 -6.58 5.32
C CYS A 118 11.85 -5.18 5.56
N PRO A 119 12.22 -4.14 4.78
CA PRO A 119 11.74 -2.77 5.01
C PRO A 119 10.21 -2.63 5.02
N ASP A 120 9.52 -3.35 4.12
CA ASP A 120 8.06 -3.34 4.02
C ASP A 120 7.41 -4.11 5.20
N ARG A 121 8.11 -5.11 5.77
CA ARG A 121 7.66 -5.79 7.00
C ARG A 121 7.78 -4.86 8.19
N ILE A 122 8.93 -4.21 8.36
CA ILE A 122 9.16 -3.22 9.44
C ILE A 122 8.10 -2.12 9.40
N THR A 123 7.85 -1.54 8.22
CA THR A 123 6.86 -0.48 8.04
C THR A 123 5.44 -1.01 8.26
N GLY A 124 5.13 -2.21 7.75
CA GLY A 124 3.88 -2.92 8.01
C GLY A 124 3.59 -3.11 9.49
N ARG A 125 4.56 -3.58 10.29
CA ARG A 125 4.40 -3.78 11.74
C ARG A 125 4.09 -2.47 12.48
N ARG A 126 4.79 -1.39 12.14
CA ARG A 126 4.54 -0.07 12.75
C ARG A 126 3.14 0.44 12.43
N SER A 127 2.76 0.40 11.16
CA SER A 127 1.45 0.87 10.69
C SER A 127 0.30 0.01 11.21
N PHE A 128 0.53 -1.29 11.41
CA PHE A 128 -0.42 -2.18 12.09
C PHE A 128 -0.66 -1.76 13.55
N LYS A 129 0.41 -1.47 14.31
CA LYS A 129 0.31 -0.95 15.68
C LYS A 129 -0.44 0.39 15.74
N GLU A 130 -0.21 1.26 14.76
CA GLU A 130 -0.92 2.53 14.66
C GLU A 130 -2.41 2.33 14.33
N LEU A 131 -2.76 1.43 13.41
CA LEU A 131 -4.17 1.10 13.10
C LEU A 131 -4.92 0.54 14.33
N LEU A 132 -4.27 -0.30 15.14
CA LEU A 132 -4.84 -0.78 16.41
C LEU A 132 -5.12 0.37 17.38
N THR A 133 -4.24 1.36 17.42
CA THR A 133 -4.39 2.54 18.29
C THR A 133 -5.50 3.47 17.79
N CYS A 134 -5.58 3.72 16.48
CA CYS A 134 -6.56 4.62 15.88
C CYS A 134 -7.95 3.99 15.70
N CYS A 135 -8.05 2.65 15.71
CA CYS A 135 -9.29 1.89 15.54
C CYS A 135 -9.38 0.76 16.58
N PRO A 136 -9.47 1.05 17.88
CA PRO A 136 -9.42 0.03 18.93
C PRO A 136 -10.62 -0.93 18.90
N GLY A 137 -11.77 -0.51 18.35
CA GLY A 137 -12.95 -1.37 18.20
C GLY A 137 -12.91 -2.30 16.98
N ARG A 138 -11.91 -2.18 16.11
CA ARG A 138 -11.79 -2.99 14.88
C ARG A 138 -10.96 -4.25 15.16
N ARG A 139 -11.45 -5.39 14.68
CA ARG A 139 -10.68 -6.64 14.64
C ARG A 139 -9.71 -6.62 13.45
N TRP A 140 -8.46 -6.25 13.71
CA TRP A 140 -7.39 -6.34 12.73
C TRP A 140 -6.65 -7.67 12.84
N ARG A 141 -6.25 -8.23 11.71
CA ARG A 141 -5.31 -9.36 11.69
C ARG A 141 -4.23 -9.11 10.65
N PHE A 142 -3.00 -8.99 11.12
CA PHE A 142 -1.83 -8.92 10.26
C PHE A 142 -1.45 -10.33 9.81
N ILE A 143 -1.38 -10.56 8.50
CA ILE A 143 -0.96 -11.83 7.91
C ILE A 143 0.41 -11.62 7.28
N ALA A 144 1.42 -12.14 7.96
CA ALA A 144 2.81 -12.15 7.54
C ALA A 144 3.03 -13.24 6.48
N VAL A 145 3.05 -12.85 5.21
CA VAL A 145 3.33 -13.73 4.07
C VAL A 145 4.84 -13.77 3.86
N ASN A 146 5.48 -14.84 4.32
CA ASN A 146 6.92 -15.04 4.19
C ASN A 146 7.17 -15.98 3.00
N VAL A 147 7.91 -15.50 1.99
CA VAL A 147 8.12 -16.24 0.75
C VAL A 147 9.60 -16.66 0.64
N PRO A 148 9.92 -17.95 0.78
CA PRO A 148 11.26 -18.47 0.54
C PRO A 148 11.77 -18.19 -0.87
N TYR A 149 13.09 -18.15 -1.03
CA TYR A 149 13.69 -17.89 -2.34
C TYR A 149 13.36 -19.00 -3.35
N SER A 150 13.40 -20.26 -2.90
CA SER A 150 13.04 -21.42 -3.71
C SER A 150 11.61 -21.35 -4.23
N GLU A 151 10.66 -20.91 -3.40
CA GLU A 151 9.26 -20.74 -3.80
C GLU A 151 9.11 -19.59 -4.81
N THR A 152 9.81 -18.47 -4.60
CA THR A 152 9.83 -17.35 -5.56
C THR A 152 10.30 -17.81 -6.94
N GLN A 153 11.39 -18.59 -6.99
CA GLN A 153 11.93 -19.13 -8.24
C GLN A 153 11.01 -20.16 -8.89
N GLY A 154 10.39 -21.03 -8.09
CA GLY A 154 9.45 -22.04 -8.58
C GLY A 154 8.25 -21.43 -9.33
N HIS A 155 7.77 -20.26 -8.89
CA HIS A 155 6.64 -19.56 -9.52
C HIS A 155 7.05 -18.51 -10.56
N ARG A 156 8.35 -18.28 -10.79
CA ARG A 156 8.84 -17.21 -11.69
C ARG A 156 8.21 -17.28 -13.08
N SER A 157 8.23 -18.46 -13.72
CA SER A 157 7.73 -18.65 -15.09
C SER A 157 6.24 -18.34 -15.20
N GLU A 158 5.44 -18.83 -14.24
CA GLU A 158 4.01 -18.57 -14.15
C GLU A 158 3.72 -17.07 -13.98
N ILE A 159 4.44 -16.40 -13.06
CA ILE A 159 4.23 -14.97 -12.77
C ILE A 159 4.61 -14.10 -13.97
N VAL A 160 5.72 -14.41 -14.65
CA VAL A 160 6.13 -13.72 -15.88
C VAL A 160 5.05 -13.87 -16.97
N SER A 161 4.43 -15.05 -17.08
CA SER A 161 3.31 -15.27 -18.00
C SER A 161 2.08 -14.44 -17.60
N LEU A 162 1.72 -14.43 -16.32
CA LEU A 162 0.54 -13.73 -15.80
C LEU A 162 0.62 -12.20 -15.91
N MET A 163 1.82 -11.62 -15.85
CA MET A 163 2.00 -10.16 -15.90
C MET A 163 2.01 -9.60 -17.34
N HIS A 164 2.06 -10.43 -18.37
CA HIS A 164 2.04 -9.99 -19.77
C HIS A 164 0.85 -9.03 -20.06
N PRO A 165 1.02 -7.96 -20.85
CA PRO A 165 2.18 -7.60 -21.67
C PRO A 165 3.29 -6.85 -20.94
N HIS A 166 3.17 -6.66 -19.62
CA HIS A 166 4.23 -6.06 -18.84
C HIS A 166 5.45 -6.99 -18.78
N ASN A 167 6.64 -6.42 -18.86
CA ASN A 167 7.86 -7.19 -19.07
C ASN A 167 9.11 -6.52 -18.48
N THR A 168 8.97 -5.61 -17.51
CA THR A 168 10.13 -5.02 -16.81
C THR A 168 10.36 -5.65 -15.44
N GLU A 169 11.58 -5.52 -14.91
CA GLU A 169 11.93 -5.97 -13.55
C GLU A 169 11.08 -5.29 -12.47
N MET A 170 10.68 -4.04 -12.70
CA MET A 170 9.72 -3.36 -11.83
C MET A 170 8.35 -4.02 -11.89
N ASP A 171 7.86 -4.34 -13.10
CA ASP A 171 6.59 -5.04 -13.27
C ASP A 171 6.62 -6.41 -12.57
N LEU A 172 7.71 -7.17 -12.69
CA LEU A 172 7.88 -8.46 -12.02
C LEU A 172 7.94 -8.33 -10.50
N SER A 173 8.62 -7.31 -9.97
CA SER A 173 8.65 -7.06 -8.53
C SER A 173 7.25 -6.79 -7.95
N ILE A 174 6.43 -6.03 -8.68
CA ILE A 174 5.04 -5.76 -8.32
C ILE A 174 4.22 -7.06 -8.45
N ALA A 175 4.39 -7.79 -9.56
CA ALA A 175 3.67 -9.03 -9.82
C ALA A 175 3.94 -10.09 -8.75
N TYR A 176 5.19 -10.25 -8.30
CA TYR A 176 5.53 -11.15 -7.20
C TYR A 176 4.75 -10.82 -5.93
N ALA A 177 4.77 -9.57 -5.50
CA ALA A 177 4.08 -9.17 -4.28
C ALA A 177 2.57 -9.36 -4.39
N LEU A 178 1.98 -9.00 -5.53
CA LEU A 178 0.55 -9.22 -5.79
C LEU A 178 0.21 -10.71 -5.79
N TYR A 179 1.01 -11.54 -6.47
CA TYR A 179 0.79 -12.98 -6.58
C TYR A 179 0.81 -13.66 -5.21
N PHE A 180 1.89 -13.44 -4.44
CA PHE A 180 2.04 -14.09 -3.14
C PHE A 180 1.10 -13.52 -2.08
N ALA A 181 0.81 -12.20 -2.10
CA ALA A 181 -0.20 -11.63 -1.21
C ALA A 181 -1.59 -12.20 -1.50
N ALA A 182 -1.97 -12.30 -2.78
CA ALA A 182 -3.31 -12.73 -3.18
C ALA A 182 -3.61 -14.19 -2.84
N ARG A 183 -2.60 -15.03 -2.61
CA ARG A 183 -2.77 -16.38 -2.04
C ARG A 183 -3.31 -16.36 -0.62
N GLY A 184 -3.16 -15.24 0.09
CA GLY A 184 -3.89 -14.96 1.31
C GLY A 184 -3.51 -15.86 2.49
N ALA A 185 -2.33 -16.49 2.48
CA ALA A 185 -1.89 -17.41 3.52
C ALA A 185 -0.56 -16.95 4.13
N GLY A 186 -0.43 -17.05 5.44
CA GLY A 186 0.77 -16.62 6.16
C GLY A 186 0.63 -16.79 7.67
N ILE A 187 1.53 -16.17 8.43
CA ILE A 187 1.50 -16.21 9.90
C ILE A 187 0.55 -15.10 10.39
N GLY A 188 -0.50 -15.48 11.11
CA GLY A 188 -1.51 -14.55 11.60
C GLY A 188 -1.13 -13.91 12.93
N GLN A 189 -1.34 -12.60 13.06
CA GLN A 189 -1.11 -11.86 14.29
C GLN A 189 -2.21 -10.83 14.54
N ILE A 190 -2.82 -10.89 15.72
CA ILE A 190 -3.90 -9.97 16.15
C ILE A 190 -3.35 -8.95 17.16
N ASP A 191 -2.39 -9.36 18.00
CA ASP A 191 -1.71 -8.52 18.98
C ASP A 191 -0.22 -8.36 18.61
N PRO A 192 0.29 -7.13 18.42
CA PRO A 192 1.70 -6.85 18.15
C PRO A 192 2.68 -7.39 19.20
N GLU A 193 2.25 -7.47 20.46
CA GLU A 193 3.11 -7.83 21.60
C GLU A 193 3.13 -9.34 21.85
N THR A 194 2.13 -10.07 21.36
CA THR A 194 2.15 -11.53 21.35
C THR A 194 3.22 -11.99 20.34
N PRO A 195 4.25 -12.74 20.76
CA PRO A 195 5.24 -13.31 19.84
C PRO A 195 4.48 -14.05 18.76
N SER A 196 4.79 -13.80 17.47
CA SER A 196 4.12 -14.40 16.31
C SER A 196 3.78 -15.86 16.61
N GLY A 197 2.56 -16.11 17.08
CA GLY A 197 2.10 -17.47 17.32
C GLY A 197 2.15 -18.14 15.96
N CYS A 198 2.86 -19.26 15.84
CA CYS A 198 3.12 -19.96 14.58
C CYS A 198 1.85 -20.52 13.90
N GLN A 199 0.68 -19.94 14.17
CA GLN A 199 -0.56 -20.32 13.52
C GLN A 199 -0.55 -19.75 12.11
N HIS A 200 -0.25 -20.64 11.17
CA HIS A 200 -0.55 -20.42 9.78
C HIS A 200 -2.06 -20.22 9.63
N VAL A 201 -2.43 -19.11 9.01
CA VAL A 201 -3.82 -18.74 8.71
C VAL A 201 -3.98 -18.51 7.22
N SER A 202 -5.20 -18.71 6.74
CA SER A 202 -5.63 -18.25 5.43
C SER A 202 -6.74 -17.23 5.61
N THR A 203 -6.69 -16.15 4.84
CA THR A 203 -7.75 -15.15 4.80
C THR A 203 -8.98 -15.73 4.10
N PRO A 204 -10.18 -15.62 4.71
CA PRO A 204 -11.42 -15.93 4.01
C PRO A 204 -11.88 -14.76 3.13
N ALA A 205 -11.14 -13.63 3.11
CA ALA A 205 -11.54 -12.43 2.39
C ALA A 205 -11.76 -12.69 0.90
N ARG A 206 -12.84 -12.11 0.36
CA ARG A 206 -13.22 -12.22 -1.06
C ARG A 206 -12.79 -11.02 -1.88
N VAL A 207 -12.46 -9.92 -1.21
CA VAL A 207 -12.04 -8.66 -1.84
C VAL A 207 -10.69 -8.26 -1.28
N LEU A 208 -9.75 -7.97 -2.18
CA LEU A 208 -8.44 -7.43 -1.86
C LEU A 208 -8.38 -5.96 -2.27
N LEU A 209 -8.19 -5.07 -1.29
CA LEU A 209 -7.96 -3.65 -1.54
C LEU A 209 -6.48 -3.40 -1.80
N SER A 210 -6.20 -2.58 -2.80
CA SER A 210 -4.84 -2.17 -3.16
C SER A 210 -4.70 -0.65 -3.16
N GLY A 211 -3.55 -0.17 -2.66
CA GLY A 211 -3.13 1.23 -2.71
C GLY A 211 -2.51 1.68 -4.04
N LEU A 212 -2.32 0.76 -5.00
CA LEU A 212 -1.78 1.08 -6.32
C LEU A 212 -2.61 2.16 -7.04
N GLY A 213 -1.94 3.08 -7.74
CA GLY A 213 -2.58 4.20 -8.45
C GLY A 213 -2.53 5.53 -7.70
N ALA A 214 -2.21 5.54 -6.41
CA ALA A 214 -2.19 6.76 -5.60
C ALA A 214 -1.06 7.73 -6.02
N ASP A 215 0.12 7.20 -6.33
CA ASP A 215 1.27 7.95 -6.84
C ASP A 215 0.91 8.71 -8.13
N GLU A 216 0.23 8.04 -9.06
CA GLU A 216 -0.13 8.57 -10.37
C GLU A 216 -1.23 9.63 -10.29
N LEU A 217 -2.14 9.52 -9.32
CA LEU A 217 -3.25 10.46 -9.14
C LEU A 217 -2.87 11.70 -8.33
N LEU A 218 -2.03 11.53 -7.31
CA LEU A 218 -1.67 12.60 -6.37
C LEU A 218 -0.30 13.22 -6.66
N ALA A 219 0.38 12.75 -7.71
CA ALA A 219 1.63 13.22 -8.29
C ALA A 219 2.71 13.62 -7.26
N ASP A 220 3.76 12.81 -7.17
CA ASP A 220 5.00 13.11 -6.40
C ASP A 220 5.86 14.25 -7.00
N THR A 221 5.27 15.20 -7.75
CA THR A 221 6.06 16.26 -8.40
C THR A 221 6.34 17.43 -7.46
N CYS A 222 6.90 17.16 -6.29
CA CYS A 222 7.60 18.19 -5.55
C CYS A 222 8.96 18.40 -6.19
N GLY A 223 9.06 19.40 -7.08
CA GLY A 223 10.36 19.99 -7.42
C GLY A 223 10.60 20.45 -8.86
N MET A 224 9.71 20.21 -9.83
CA MET A 224 9.89 20.74 -11.19
C MET A 224 8.55 21.18 -11.78
N PRO A 225 8.45 22.35 -12.45
CA PRO A 225 7.37 22.56 -13.39
C PRO A 225 7.39 21.38 -14.38
N PRO A 226 6.24 20.85 -14.80
CA PRO A 226 6.23 19.72 -15.72
C PRO A 226 7.04 20.12 -16.95
N PRO A 227 8.12 19.39 -17.31
CA PRO A 227 8.75 19.63 -18.59
C PRO A 227 7.67 19.44 -19.64
N LEU A 228 7.50 20.45 -20.50
CA LEU A 228 6.70 20.35 -21.72
C LEU A 228 7.07 19.04 -22.42
N GLY A 229 6.23 18.02 -22.30
CA GLY A 229 6.34 16.77 -23.09
C GLY A 229 6.80 15.49 -22.40
N VAL A 230 6.87 15.35 -21.06
CA VAL A 230 7.14 14.03 -20.44
C VAL A 230 5.86 13.42 -19.86
N GLY A 231 5.29 12.46 -20.59
CA GLY A 231 4.08 11.75 -20.20
C GLY A 231 4.27 10.91 -18.94
N ALA A 232 3.39 11.10 -17.96
CA ALA A 232 3.13 10.11 -16.91
C ALA A 232 2.47 8.87 -17.55
N THR A 233 3.29 8.00 -18.13
CA THR A 233 2.84 6.81 -18.86
C THR A 233 3.10 5.54 -18.05
N LYS A 234 2.13 5.16 -17.23
CA LYS A 234 1.62 3.79 -17.03
C LYS A 234 0.67 3.82 -15.84
N ALA A 235 -0.64 3.75 -16.09
CA ALA A 235 -1.63 3.52 -15.05
C ALA A 235 -2.37 2.22 -15.33
N TYR A 236 -2.42 1.39 -14.30
CA TYR A 236 -2.98 0.05 -14.29
C TYR A 236 -4.52 0.12 -14.33
N SER A 237 -5.15 -0.28 -15.44
CA SER A 237 -6.61 -0.32 -15.55
C SER A 237 -7.15 -1.67 -15.06
N ARG A 238 -7.46 -1.78 -13.77
CA ARG A 238 -8.42 -2.77 -13.25
C ARG A 238 -8.92 -2.30 -11.88
N SER A 239 -10.24 -2.12 -11.75
CA SER A 239 -11.01 -1.68 -10.58
C SER A 239 -10.18 -1.12 -9.41
N SER A 240 -9.47 0.00 -9.64
CA SER A 240 -8.61 0.58 -8.61
C SER A 240 -9.48 1.08 -7.46
N SER A 241 -9.01 0.98 -6.21
CA SER A 241 -9.71 1.52 -5.03
C SER A 241 -9.96 3.04 -5.12
N TRP A 242 -9.41 3.70 -6.14
CA TRP A 242 -9.34 5.15 -6.30
C TRP A 242 -10.26 5.73 -7.39
N THR A 243 -11.13 4.95 -8.04
CA THR A 243 -11.82 5.42 -9.27
C THR A 243 -12.58 6.74 -9.12
N SER A 244 -13.34 6.98 -8.04
CA SER A 244 -14.01 8.28 -7.82
C SER A 244 -13.07 9.39 -7.34
N ALA A 245 -11.99 9.05 -6.66
CA ALA A 245 -10.91 9.99 -6.35
C ALA A 245 -10.09 10.36 -7.59
N GLY A 246 -10.09 9.49 -8.61
CA GLY A 246 -9.43 9.72 -9.89
C GLY A 246 -10.00 10.93 -10.63
N SER A 247 -11.32 11.00 -10.82
CA SER A 247 -11.97 12.15 -11.50
C SER A 247 -11.65 13.47 -10.81
N TRP A 248 -11.82 13.51 -9.48
CA TRP A 248 -11.47 14.68 -8.69
C TRP A 248 -9.98 15.02 -8.79
N ALA A 249 -9.09 14.02 -8.71
CA ALA A 249 -7.66 14.26 -8.83
C ALA A 249 -7.27 14.79 -10.23
N ILE A 250 -8.00 14.45 -11.28
CA ILE A 250 -7.76 14.98 -12.63
C ILE A 250 -8.30 16.41 -12.75
N GLU A 251 -9.48 16.66 -12.20
CA GLU A 251 -10.21 17.94 -12.29
C GLU A 251 -9.67 19.02 -11.34
N ALA A 252 -9.18 18.64 -10.16
CA ALA A 252 -8.62 19.56 -9.19
C ALA A 252 -7.23 20.05 -9.63
N PRO A 253 -6.96 21.36 -9.58
CA PRO A 253 -5.63 21.90 -9.88
C PRO A 253 -4.55 21.21 -9.05
N ALA A 254 -3.40 20.94 -9.66
CA ALA A 254 -2.31 20.27 -8.97
C ALA A 254 -1.85 21.01 -7.69
N TRP A 255 -1.91 22.34 -7.68
CA TRP A 255 -1.49 23.15 -6.53
C TRP A 255 -2.38 23.00 -5.29
N GLU A 256 -3.66 22.65 -5.48
CA GLU A 256 -4.61 22.37 -4.38
C GLU A 256 -4.35 21.01 -3.70
N LYS A 257 -3.54 20.15 -4.32
CA LYS A 257 -3.24 18.79 -3.83
C LYS A 257 -1.81 18.68 -3.28
N CYS A 258 -0.89 19.42 -3.88
CA CYS A 258 0.55 19.27 -3.66
C CYS A 258 1.18 20.39 -2.80
N ASP A 259 0.50 21.52 -2.56
CA ASP A 259 1.06 22.68 -1.84
C ASP A 259 2.46 23.08 -2.38
N PHE A 260 2.54 23.42 -3.67
CA PHE A 260 3.81 23.71 -4.37
C PHE A 260 4.62 24.87 -3.77
N ALA A 261 4.04 25.68 -2.88
CA ALA A 261 4.73 26.73 -2.15
C ALA A 261 5.66 26.16 -1.06
N THR A 262 5.54 24.86 -0.75
CA THR A 262 6.23 24.19 0.35
C THR A 262 7.23 23.17 -0.21
N THR A 263 8.50 23.58 -0.35
CA THR A 263 9.60 22.70 -0.82
C THR A 263 10.33 21.98 0.31
N ALA A 264 10.03 22.32 1.57
CA ALA A 264 10.60 21.72 2.76
C ALA A 264 9.50 21.05 3.60
N ALA A 265 9.86 20.03 4.39
CA ALA A 265 8.90 19.43 5.29
C ALA A 265 8.39 20.48 6.29
N THR A 266 7.08 20.66 6.35
CA THR A 266 6.44 21.64 7.25
C THR A 266 5.68 20.93 8.34
N THR A 267 5.67 21.55 9.52
CA THR A 267 4.84 21.15 10.64
C THR A 267 3.39 21.40 10.31
N ALA A 268 2.62 20.34 10.09
CA ALA A 268 1.17 20.43 10.25
C ALA A 268 0.89 20.71 11.74
N GLY A 269 -0.16 21.49 12.03
CA GLY A 269 -0.57 21.82 13.40
C GLY A 269 -0.49 20.56 14.28
N GLU A 270 0.16 20.68 15.44
CA GLU A 270 0.61 19.60 16.35
C GLU A 270 2.04 19.06 16.15
N GLY A 271 2.88 19.68 15.32
CA GLY A 271 4.33 19.40 15.31
C GLY A 271 4.74 18.17 14.49
N ILE A 272 3.90 17.71 13.58
CA ILE A 272 4.19 16.57 12.70
C ILE A 272 4.93 17.08 11.46
N GLU A 273 6.18 16.64 11.28
CA GLU A 273 6.96 16.90 10.08
C GLU A 273 6.40 16.04 8.94
N LEU A 274 5.76 16.70 7.98
CA LEU A 274 5.12 16.05 6.84
C LEU A 274 5.93 16.29 5.57
N ASP A 275 6.27 15.20 4.91
CA ASP A 275 6.90 15.21 3.58
C ASP A 275 5.97 15.90 2.56
N PRO A 276 6.51 16.67 1.61
CA PRO A 276 5.69 17.39 0.64
C PRO A 276 5.06 16.45 -0.42
N GLU A 277 5.62 15.26 -0.66
CA GLU A 277 5.01 14.28 -1.57
C GLU A 277 3.66 13.78 -1.04
N LYS A 278 2.63 13.79 -1.88
CA LYS A 278 1.24 13.43 -1.52
C LYS A 278 0.71 14.19 -0.31
N ARG A 279 1.05 15.49 -0.20
CA ARG A 279 0.71 16.33 0.95
C ARG A 279 -0.74 16.21 1.41
N VAL A 280 -1.70 16.29 0.48
CA VAL A 280 -3.13 16.16 0.80
C VAL A 280 -3.49 14.81 1.45
N LEU A 281 -2.87 13.70 1.02
CA LEU A 281 -3.09 12.38 1.60
C LEU A 281 -2.43 12.23 2.97
N ARG A 282 -1.27 12.85 3.17
CA ARG A 282 -0.59 12.90 4.48
C ARG A 282 -1.39 13.70 5.49
N LEU A 283 -1.95 14.83 5.09
CA LEU A 283 -2.87 15.63 5.91
C LEU A 283 -4.12 14.84 6.26
N LEU A 284 -4.68 14.07 5.31
CA LEU A 284 -5.78 13.15 5.59
C LEU A 284 -5.38 12.06 6.60
N ALA A 285 -4.21 11.44 6.44
CA ALA A 285 -3.71 10.44 7.39
C ALA A 285 -3.55 11.03 8.82
N ALA A 286 -3.02 12.24 8.93
CA ALA A 286 -2.93 12.96 10.19
C ALA A 286 -4.32 13.25 10.80
N GLN A 287 -5.28 13.72 9.98
CA GLN A 287 -6.67 13.94 10.40
C GLN A 287 -7.34 12.65 10.90
N LEU A 288 -6.98 11.49 10.34
CA LEU A 288 -7.48 10.18 10.75
C LEU A 288 -6.76 9.60 11.99
N GLY A 289 -5.84 10.36 12.60
CA GLY A 289 -5.10 10.01 13.81
C GLY A 289 -3.79 9.24 13.57
N MET A 290 -3.40 9.01 12.33
CA MET A 290 -2.23 8.20 11.97
C MET A 290 -0.99 9.08 11.76
N ARG A 291 -0.47 9.65 12.86
CA ARG A 291 0.62 10.64 12.81
C ARG A 291 1.92 10.07 12.26
N ASN A 292 2.27 8.83 12.61
CA ASN A 292 3.53 8.22 12.18
C ASN A 292 3.47 7.90 10.67
N VAL A 293 2.37 7.29 10.22
CA VAL A 293 2.13 7.04 8.79
C VAL A 293 2.13 8.34 7.98
N ALA A 294 1.55 9.42 8.51
CA ALA A 294 1.54 10.72 7.83
C ALA A 294 2.97 11.29 7.61
N GLY A 295 3.87 11.12 8.58
CA GLY A 295 5.27 11.55 8.49
C GLY A 295 6.22 10.55 7.82
N GLU A 296 5.78 9.33 7.51
CA GLU A 296 6.64 8.29 6.97
C GLU A 296 7.12 8.64 5.55
N LYS A 297 8.44 8.76 5.37
CA LYS A 297 9.03 9.13 4.07
C LYS A 297 8.74 8.07 3.01
N LYS A 298 8.50 8.51 1.77
CA LYS A 298 8.31 7.59 0.65
C LYS A 298 9.56 6.72 0.50
N ARG A 299 9.35 5.42 0.49
CA ARG A 299 10.37 4.44 0.15
C ARG A 299 9.86 3.64 -1.04
N ALA A 300 10.66 3.56 -2.10
CA ALA A 300 10.34 2.70 -3.23
C ALA A 300 10.14 1.28 -2.70
N ILE A 301 9.00 0.69 -3.05
CA ILE A 301 8.63 -0.63 -2.57
C ILE A 301 9.72 -1.63 -2.97
N GLN A 302 10.20 -2.43 -2.01
CA GLN A 302 11.39 -3.27 -2.21
C GLN A 302 11.08 -4.74 -2.45
N PHE A 303 9.82 -5.08 -2.78
CA PHE A 303 9.33 -6.43 -3.08
C PHE A 303 10.30 -7.23 -3.94
N GLY A 304 11.12 -8.07 -3.32
CA GLY A 304 12.10 -8.89 -4.04
C GLY A 304 12.98 -8.11 -5.03
N SER A 305 13.09 -6.77 -4.97
CA SER A 305 13.91 -6.03 -5.94
C SER A 305 15.39 -6.28 -5.70
N ARG A 306 15.73 -6.60 -4.45
CA ARG A 306 17.02 -7.21 -4.09
C ARG A 306 17.11 -8.62 -4.64
N THR A 307 16.02 -9.39 -4.64
CA THR A 307 15.89 -10.76 -5.16
C THR A 307 16.05 -10.86 -6.69
N ALA A 308 15.46 -9.92 -7.45
CA ALA A 308 15.63 -9.79 -8.90
C ALA A 308 17.04 -9.31 -9.29
N LYS A 309 17.65 -8.41 -8.49
CA LYS A 309 19.06 -8.01 -8.64
C LYS A 309 20.07 -9.08 -8.22
N MET A 310 19.63 -10.31 -7.88
CA MET A 310 20.54 -11.35 -7.39
C MET A 310 21.27 -12.11 -8.48
N GLU A 311 20.72 -12.20 -9.69
CA GLU A 311 21.40 -12.85 -10.82
C GLU A 311 22.52 -11.96 -11.41
N SER A 312 22.37 -10.63 -11.36
CA SER A 312 23.42 -9.69 -11.74
C SER A 312 23.24 -8.35 -11.03
N GLY A 313 24.26 -7.91 -10.29
CA GLY A 313 24.22 -6.68 -9.48
C GLY A 313 24.06 -5.35 -10.25
N LYS A 314 23.77 -5.40 -11.55
CA LYS A 314 23.65 -4.25 -12.47
C LYS A 314 22.22 -4.01 -12.99
N ILE A 315 21.22 -4.79 -12.54
CA ILE A 315 19.87 -4.74 -13.12
C ILE A 315 19.08 -3.54 -12.57
N LYS A 316 18.61 -2.65 -13.46
CA LYS A 316 17.71 -1.52 -13.15
C LYS A 316 16.26 -1.97 -13.31
N GLY A 317 15.33 -1.33 -12.59
CA GLY A 317 13.90 -1.68 -12.65
C GLY A 317 13.27 -1.54 -14.05
N THR A 318 13.84 -0.70 -14.91
CA THR A 318 13.40 -0.50 -16.29
C THR A 318 13.94 -1.55 -17.27
N HIS A 319 14.81 -2.46 -16.83
CA HIS A 319 15.30 -3.52 -17.71
C HIS A 319 14.16 -4.46 -18.07
N ILE A 320 14.10 -4.79 -19.35
CA ILE A 320 13.17 -5.77 -19.88
C ILE A 320 13.65 -7.15 -19.44
N ILE A 321 12.73 -7.94 -18.89
CA ILE A 321 12.92 -9.34 -18.60
C ILE A 321 12.80 -10.06 -19.93
N THR A 322 13.92 -10.62 -20.39
CA THR A 322 13.89 -11.59 -21.48
C THR A 322 13.19 -12.84 -20.95
N GLY A 323 12.09 -13.24 -21.59
CA GLY A 323 11.44 -14.52 -21.32
C GLY A 323 12.41 -15.69 -21.57
N PRO A 324 12.08 -16.91 -21.11
CA PRO A 324 12.79 -18.09 -21.56
C PRO A 324 12.77 -18.22 -23.09
#